data_AF-A0A7C3JFJ5-F1
#
_entry.id   AF-A0A7C3JFJ5-F1
#
_cell.length_a   1.000
_cell.length_b   1.000
_cell.length_c   1.000
_cell.angle_alpha   90.00
_cell.angle_beta   90.00
_cell.angle_gamma   90.00
#
_symmetry.space_group_name_H-M   'P 1'
#
loop_
_entity.id
_entity.type
_entity.pdbx_description
1 polymer ?
#
loop_
_entity_poly.entity_id
_entity_poly.type
_entity_poly.pdbx_seq_one_letter_code
_entity_poly.pdbx_strand_id
1 'polypeptide(L)'
;MAAINTRSKNVAAKMRLAGDYSALQQEFNERQAEWNQAFRRFSDAQSKFAAHMRAIMSPAGEFAHLRDTIVAPVEDQRNVLSHVSLSFYNPMRPPLHVGPAPWFRITRNCVRQGPHDEPVAIFENSAWHADGERFTSSDVEGATAIQLDDESPDRVEVFGPFDFVRIANAVLWTNSQPLVKLSSETGHWQHVKTKHDWSEVVITPA
;
A
#
# COMPACT_ATOMS: atom_id res chain seq x y z
N MET A 1 40.23 27.70 -72.57
CA MET A 1 38.87 28.13 -72.18
C MET A 1 38.08 27.00 -71.49
N ALA A 2 38.54 26.46 -70.34
CA ALA A 2 37.83 25.36 -69.64
C ALA A 2 37.54 25.65 -68.15
N ALA A 3 38.20 26.64 -67.54
CA ALA A 3 38.12 26.88 -66.08
C ALA A 3 36.87 27.66 -65.62
N ILE A 4 36.22 28.43 -66.49
CA ILE A 4 35.06 29.27 -66.12
C ILE A 4 33.78 28.42 -65.95
N ASN A 5 33.68 27.29 -66.66
CA ASN A 5 32.48 26.45 -66.66
C ASN A 5 32.31 25.65 -65.34
N THR A 6 33.41 25.29 -64.68
CA THR A 6 33.37 24.51 -63.43
C THR A 6 32.95 25.36 -62.22
N ARG A 7 33.33 26.64 -62.19
CA ARG A 7 33.00 27.55 -61.07
C ARG A 7 31.52 27.90 -61.05
N SER A 8 30.90 28.10 -62.21
CA SER A 8 29.46 28.36 -62.33
C SER A 8 28.61 27.16 -61.88
N LYS A 9 28.99 25.94 -62.26
CA LYS A 9 28.31 24.70 -61.83
C LYS A 9 28.37 24.48 -60.32
N ASN A 10 29.49 24.82 -59.67
CA ASN A 10 29.65 24.70 -58.23
C ASN A 10 28.81 25.72 -57.43
N VAL A 11 28.59 26.93 -57.97
CA VAL A 11 27.72 27.94 -57.34
C VAL A 11 26.25 27.53 -57.44
N ALA A 12 25.82 27.03 -58.61
CA ALA A 12 24.46 26.52 -58.79
C ALA A 12 24.16 25.30 -57.90
N ALA A 13 25.12 24.40 -57.70
CA ALA A 13 24.98 23.26 -56.78
C ALA A 13 24.86 23.70 -55.31
N LYS A 14 25.66 24.69 -54.87
CA LYS A 14 25.56 25.25 -53.52
C LYS A 14 24.26 26.00 -53.27
N MET A 15 23.75 26.74 -54.26
CA MET A 15 22.46 27.44 -54.15
C MET A 15 21.28 26.45 -54.08
N ARG A 16 21.33 25.33 -54.81
CA ARG A 16 20.33 24.26 -54.70
C ARG A 16 20.32 23.62 -53.30
N LEU A 17 21.50 23.25 -52.79
CA LEU A 17 21.63 22.71 -51.44
C LEU A 17 21.15 23.66 -50.34
N ALA A 18 21.40 24.97 -50.49
CA ALA A 18 20.88 25.98 -49.55
C ALA A 18 19.34 26.10 -49.62
N GLY A 19 18.76 26.00 -50.82
CA GLY A 19 17.32 25.93 -51.03
C GLY A 19 16.70 24.69 -50.38
N ASP A 20 17.27 23.51 -50.64
CA ASP A 20 16.82 22.24 -50.09
C ASP A 20 16.92 22.22 -48.55
N TYR A 21 17.98 22.78 -48.00
CA TYR A 21 18.15 22.93 -46.54
C TYR A 21 17.08 23.85 -45.94
N SER A 22 16.79 24.99 -46.59
CA SER A 22 15.76 25.90 -46.11
C SER A 22 14.35 25.29 -46.15
N ALA A 23 14.04 24.49 -47.17
CA ALA A 23 12.78 23.76 -47.27
C ALA A 23 12.64 22.69 -46.18
N LEU A 24 13.70 21.90 -45.93
CA LEU A 24 13.71 20.91 -44.84
C LEU A 24 13.61 21.56 -43.47
N GLN A 25 14.24 22.72 -43.26
CA GLN A 25 14.12 23.47 -42.01
C GLN A 25 12.69 23.97 -41.79
N GLN A 26 12.02 24.42 -42.86
CA GLN A 26 10.62 24.82 -42.79
C GLN A 26 9.72 23.63 -42.46
N GLU A 27 9.88 22.49 -43.13
CA GLU A 27 9.11 21.26 -42.85
C GLU A 27 9.34 20.78 -41.40
N PHE A 28 10.58 20.84 -40.90
CA PHE A 28 10.88 20.50 -39.51
C PHE A 28 10.16 21.42 -38.53
N ASN A 29 10.16 22.74 -38.79
CA ASN A 29 9.49 23.72 -37.94
C ASN A 29 7.96 23.51 -37.95
N GLU A 30 7.37 23.18 -39.11
CA GLU A 30 5.95 22.87 -39.24
C GLU A 30 5.58 21.60 -38.48
N ARG A 31 6.35 20.51 -38.64
CA ARG A 31 6.14 19.26 -37.88
C ARG A 31 6.31 19.45 -36.38
N GLN A 32 7.25 20.28 -35.94
CA GLN A 32 7.42 20.66 -34.54
C GLN A 32 6.19 21.41 -34.01
N ALA A 33 5.62 22.33 -34.80
CA ALA A 33 4.39 23.03 -34.42
C ALA A 33 3.19 22.08 -34.30
N GLU A 34 3.03 21.15 -35.24
CA GLU A 34 2.00 20.11 -35.19
C GLU A 34 2.16 19.20 -33.97
N TRP A 35 3.38 18.75 -33.69
CA TRP A 35 3.67 17.93 -32.51
C TRP A 35 3.33 18.66 -31.21
N ASN A 36 3.72 19.93 -31.09
CA ASN A 36 3.39 20.76 -29.93
C ASN A 36 1.87 20.94 -29.76
N GLN A 37 1.13 21.08 -30.85
CA GLN A 37 -0.32 21.18 -30.81
C GLN A 37 -0.97 19.86 -30.37
N ALA A 38 -0.49 18.72 -30.90
CA ALA A 38 -0.97 17.39 -30.52
C ALA A 38 -0.70 17.09 -29.04
N PHE A 39 0.49 17.43 -28.55
CA PHE A 39 0.86 17.25 -27.15
C PHE A 39 -0.05 18.05 -26.19
N ARG A 40 -0.37 19.30 -26.54
CA ARG A 40 -1.33 20.11 -25.75
C ARG A 40 -2.70 19.46 -25.68
N ARG A 41 -3.23 18.96 -26.81
CA ARG A 41 -4.52 18.26 -26.84
C ARG A 41 -4.53 17.00 -25.97
N PHE A 42 -3.43 16.24 -25.99
CA PHE A 42 -3.28 15.07 -25.12
C PHE A 42 -3.26 15.45 -23.63
N SER A 43 -2.49 16.48 -23.26
CA SER A 43 -2.43 16.99 -21.89
C SER A 43 -3.81 17.47 -21.39
N ASP A 44 -4.54 18.21 -22.23
CA ASP A 44 -5.91 18.65 -21.92
C ASP A 44 -6.86 17.46 -21.73
N ALA A 45 -6.73 16.41 -22.55
CA ALA A 45 -7.53 15.19 -22.42
C ALA A 45 -7.20 14.43 -21.12
N GLN A 46 -5.91 14.33 -20.75
CA GLN A 46 -5.51 13.74 -19.47
C GLN A 46 -6.07 14.54 -18.28
N SER A 47 -6.01 15.87 -18.33
CA SER A 47 -6.57 16.73 -17.28
C SER A 47 -8.08 16.54 -17.14
N LYS A 48 -8.82 16.47 -18.27
CA LYS A 48 -10.25 16.18 -18.28
C LYS A 48 -10.58 14.80 -17.74
N PHE A 49 -9.78 13.78 -18.11
CA PHE A 49 -9.94 12.44 -17.57
C PHE A 49 -9.69 12.41 -16.06
N ALA A 50 -8.64 13.06 -15.57
CA ALA A 50 -8.35 13.16 -14.14
C ALA A 50 -9.46 13.90 -13.39
N ALA A 51 -10.03 14.97 -13.96
CA ALA A 51 -11.18 15.67 -13.40
C ALA A 51 -12.43 14.79 -13.38
N HIS A 52 -12.67 14.01 -14.45
CA HIS A 52 -13.78 13.07 -14.53
C HIS A 52 -13.63 11.92 -13.54
N MET A 53 -12.44 11.34 -13.42
CA MET A 53 -12.13 10.34 -12.41
C MET A 53 -12.25 10.91 -11.01
N ARG A 54 -11.84 12.17 -10.77
CA ARG A 54 -12.08 12.84 -9.48
C ARG A 54 -13.57 13.05 -9.22
N ALA A 55 -14.38 13.35 -10.23
CA ALA A 55 -15.83 13.46 -10.08
C ALA A 55 -16.50 12.11 -9.81
N ILE A 56 -16.06 11.04 -10.47
CA ILE A 56 -16.54 9.67 -10.22
C ILE A 56 -16.09 9.15 -8.86
N MET A 57 -14.83 9.39 -8.50
CA MET A 57 -14.19 8.87 -7.28
C MET A 57 -14.31 9.81 -6.08
N SER A 58 -14.93 10.98 -6.19
CA SER A 58 -15.24 11.82 -5.02
C SER A 58 -16.51 11.29 -4.35
N PRO A 59 -16.41 10.56 -3.22
CA PRO A 59 -17.56 9.87 -2.65
C PRO A 59 -18.36 10.76 -1.67
N ALA A 60 -18.23 12.09 -1.73
CA ALA A 60 -18.46 12.90 -0.52
C ALA A 60 -19.69 13.81 -0.52
N GLY A 61 -20.42 13.97 -1.62
CA GLY A 61 -21.57 14.91 -1.68
C GLY A 61 -22.93 14.23 -1.72
N GLU A 62 -23.22 13.57 -2.84
CA GLU A 62 -24.59 13.19 -3.19
C GLU A 62 -24.98 11.77 -2.80
N PHE A 63 -24.03 10.89 -2.47
CA PHE A 63 -24.33 9.50 -2.08
C PHE A 63 -23.94 9.15 -0.64
N ALA A 64 -23.32 10.08 0.11
CA ALA A 64 -22.96 9.85 1.51
C ALA A 64 -24.19 9.47 2.35
N HIS A 65 -25.31 10.17 2.16
CA HIS A 65 -26.56 9.87 2.88
C HIS A 65 -27.22 8.55 2.43
N LEU A 66 -27.01 8.10 1.20
CA LEU A 66 -27.57 6.83 0.70
C LEU A 66 -26.70 5.62 1.08
N ARG A 67 -25.37 5.79 1.17
CA ARG A 67 -24.47 4.73 1.66
C ARG A 67 -24.72 4.45 3.14
N ASP A 68 -24.94 5.49 3.94
CA ASP A 68 -25.33 5.37 5.36
C ASP A 68 -26.73 4.75 5.54
N THR A 69 -27.61 4.89 4.54
CA THR A 69 -29.01 4.42 4.64
C THR A 69 -29.23 3.01 4.06
N ILE A 70 -28.45 2.57 3.06
CA ILE A 70 -28.77 1.33 2.30
C ILE A 70 -27.62 0.31 2.27
N VAL A 71 -26.35 0.72 2.32
CA VAL A 71 -25.21 -0.23 2.24
C VAL A 71 -24.58 -0.50 3.60
N ALA A 72 -24.56 0.49 4.50
CA ALA A 72 -24.13 0.29 5.89
C ALA A 72 -24.84 -0.90 6.57
N PRO A 73 -26.15 -1.16 6.41
CA PRO A 73 -26.79 -2.24 7.16
C PRO A 73 -26.50 -3.66 6.66
N VAL A 74 -25.88 -3.88 5.48
CA VAL A 74 -25.72 -5.25 4.93
C VAL A 74 -24.27 -5.76 5.01
N GLU A 75 -23.27 -4.88 4.87
CA GLU A 75 -21.87 -5.23 5.15
C GLU A 75 -21.54 -5.16 6.65
N ASP A 76 -22.21 -4.29 7.40
CA ASP A 76 -22.11 -4.24 8.86
C ASP A 76 -22.86 -5.42 9.50
N GLN A 77 -23.98 -5.90 8.91
CA GLN A 77 -24.74 -7.04 9.47
C GLN A 77 -24.14 -8.43 9.25
N ARG A 78 -23.23 -8.62 8.29
CA ARG A 78 -22.47 -9.88 8.17
C ARG A 78 -21.24 -9.94 9.09
N ASN A 79 -20.86 -8.82 9.71
CA ASN A 79 -19.68 -8.68 10.56
C ASN A 79 -20.02 -8.40 12.04
N VAL A 80 -21.26 -8.67 12.49
CA VAL A 80 -21.73 -8.22 13.82
C VAL A 80 -21.25 -9.09 14.97
N LEU A 81 -20.73 -10.30 14.77
CA LEU A 81 -20.57 -11.23 15.90
C LEU A 81 -19.18 -11.76 16.17
N SER A 82 -18.20 -11.44 15.33
CA SER A 82 -16.84 -11.92 15.54
C SER A 82 -15.91 -10.72 15.71
N HIS A 83 -15.66 -10.37 16.97
CA HIS A 83 -14.62 -9.44 17.34
C HIS A 83 -13.56 -10.19 18.16
N VAL A 84 -12.33 -9.74 18.08
CA VAL A 84 -11.23 -10.18 18.94
C VAL A 84 -10.84 -9.05 19.87
N SER A 85 -10.32 -9.40 21.05
CA SER A 85 -9.75 -8.46 22.01
C SER A 85 -8.31 -8.86 22.31
N LEU A 86 -7.48 -7.86 22.62
CA LEU A 86 -6.11 -8.06 23.10
C LEU A 86 -6.01 -7.66 24.57
N SER A 87 -5.31 -8.47 25.35
CA SER A 87 -5.03 -8.22 26.75
C SER A 87 -3.53 -8.13 26.95
N PHE A 88 -3.02 -6.96 27.32
CA PHE A 88 -1.61 -6.72 27.59
C PHE A 88 -1.30 -6.93 29.07
N TYR A 89 -0.25 -7.69 29.36
CA TYR A 89 0.08 -8.12 30.72
C TYR A 89 1.38 -7.49 31.22
N ASN A 90 1.33 -6.98 32.46
CA ASN A 90 2.48 -6.55 33.24
C ASN A 90 2.34 -7.17 34.63
N PRO A 91 3.37 -7.86 35.18
CA PRO A 91 3.30 -8.50 36.50
C PRO A 91 2.93 -7.57 37.65
N MET A 92 3.14 -6.26 37.48
CA MET A 92 2.95 -5.24 38.52
C MET A 92 1.67 -4.43 38.35
N ARG A 93 0.87 -4.68 37.30
CA ARG A 93 -0.34 -3.90 36.98
C ARG A 93 -1.49 -4.80 36.53
N PRO A 94 -2.74 -4.34 36.65
CA PRO A 94 -3.86 -5.00 35.98
C PRO A 94 -3.62 -5.09 34.47
N PRO A 95 -4.17 -6.11 33.78
CA PRO A 95 -4.11 -6.18 32.33
C PRO A 95 -4.76 -4.95 31.67
N LEU A 96 -4.16 -4.47 30.59
CA LEU A 96 -4.77 -3.47 29.71
C LEU A 96 -5.51 -4.18 28.59
N HIS A 97 -6.82 -3.95 28.50
CA HIS A 97 -7.68 -4.53 27.47
C HIS A 97 -7.84 -3.55 26.29
N VAL A 98 -7.66 -4.05 25.08
CA VAL A 98 -7.82 -3.30 23.82
C VAL A 98 -8.78 -4.06 22.91
N GLY A 99 -9.74 -3.35 22.31
CA GLY A 99 -10.85 -3.94 21.58
C GLY A 99 -12.18 -3.80 22.35
N PRO A 100 -13.25 -4.49 21.90
CA PRO A 100 -13.30 -5.43 20.79
C PRO A 100 -13.00 -4.78 19.43
N ALA A 101 -12.38 -5.54 18.52
CA ALA A 101 -12.05 -5.11 17.16
C ALA A 101 -12.36 -6.20 16.12
N PRO A 102 -12.71 -5.84 14.87
CA PRO A 102 -12.87 -6.81 13.80
C PRO A 102 -11.56 -7.53 13.46
N TRP A 103 -10.42 -6.86 13.67
CA TRP A 103 -9.09 -7.42 13.48
C TRP A 103 -8.03 -6.59 14.21
N PHE A 104 -6.87 -7.20 14.45
CA PHE A 104 -5.63 -6.50 14.78
C PHE A 104 -4.57 -6.81 13.74
N ARG A 105 -3.87 -5.79 13.26
CA ARG A 105 -2.76 -5.92 12.30
C ARG A 105 -1.46 -5.59 13.00
N ILE A 106 -0.43 -6.39 12.77
CA ILE A 106 0.91 -6.18 13.27
C ILE A 106 1.85 -5.97 12.08
N THR A 107 2.23 -4.73 11.86
CA THR A 107 3.19 -4.35 10.82
C THR A 107 4.50 -3.99 11.50
N ARG A 108 5.56 -4.75 11.20
CA ARG A 108 6.84 -4.68 11.93
C ARG A 108 6.64 -4.85 13.44
N ASN A 109 6.86 -3.80 14.22
CA ASN A 109 6.74 -3.76 15.66
C ASN A 109 5.48 -3.02 16.15
N CYS A 110 4.57 -2.58 15.28
CA CYS A 110 3.38 -1.81 15.66
C CYS A 110 2.11 -2.65 15.52
N VAL A 111 1.28 -2.67 16.56
CA VAL A 111 -0.06 -3.26 16.55
C VAL A 111 -1.07 -2.15 16.27
N ARG A 112 -1.95 -2.41 15.30
CA ARG A 112 -3.04 -1.53 14.89
C ARG A 112 -4.37 -2.23 15.02
N GLN A 113 -5.39 -1.46 15.39
CA GLN A 113 -6.75 -1.93 15.56
C GLN A 113 -7.61 -1.53 14.36
N GLY A 114 -8.36 -2.51 13.82
CA GLY A 114 -9.40 -2.25 12.84
C GLY A 114 -10.67 -1.63 13.45
N PRO A 115 -11.54 -0.98 12.65
CA PRO A 115 -11.43 -0.81 11.20
C PRO A 115 -10.58 0.40 10.78
N HIS A 116 -10.22 1.29 11.71
CA HIS A 116 -9.59 2.57 11.41
C HIS A 116 -8.06 2.54 11.33
N ASP A 117 -7.45 1.36 11.55
CA ASP A 117 -6.00 1.16 11.53
C ASP A 117 -5.26 2.02 12.58
N GLU A 118 -5.92 2.25 13.72
CA GLU A 118 -5.39 3.07 14.81
C GLU A 118 -4.28 2.31 15.55
N PRO A 119 -3.09 2.92 15.77
CA PRO A 119 -2.02 2.26 16.50
C PRO A 119 -2.38 2.14 17.98
N VAL A 120 -2.31 0.92 18.52
CA VAL A 120 -2.67 0.62 19.92
C VAL A 120 -1.49 0.18 20.76
N ALA A 121 -0.44 -0.38 20.15
CA ALA A 121 0.78 -0.75 20.86
C ALA A 121 2.01 -0.76 19.94
N ILE A 122 3.19 -0.51 20.52
CA ILE A 122 4.48 -0.58 19.83
C ILE A 122 5.44 -1.48 20.62
N PHE A 123 6.10 -2.43 19.96
CA PHE A 123 7.11 -3.29 20.58
C PHE A 123 8.50 -2.66 20.48
N GLU A 124 9.06 -2.26 21.62
CA GLU A 124 10.39 -1.65 21.72
C GLU A 124 11.09 -2.12 23.00
N ASN A 125 12.43 -2.20 22.97
CA ASN A 125 13.22 -2.58 24.15
C ASN A 125 12.73 -3.87 24.84
N SER A 126 12.33 -4.86 24.02
CA SER A 126 11.77 -6.16 24.44
C SER A 126 10.48 -6.07 25.26
N ALA A 127 9.66 -5.03 25.04
CA ALA A 127 8.36 -4.87 25.68
C ALA A 127 7.35 -4.18 24.77
N TRP A 128 6.07 -4.43 25.02
CA TRP A 128 4.98 -3.68 24.42
C TRP A 128 4.80 -2.36 25.17
N HIS A 129 4.64 -1.28 24.42
CA HIS A 129 4.27 0.04 24.89
C HIS A 129 2.87 0.36 24.41
N ALA A 130 1.91 0.47 25.33
CA ALA A 130 0.51 0.74 25.05
C ALA A 130 -0.05 1.68 26.12
N ASP A 131 -0.83 2.69 25.72
CA ASP A 131 -1.38 3.72 26.62
C ASP A 131 -0.34 4.35 27.58
N GLY A 132 0.88 4.59 27.09
CA GLY A 132 1.99 5.13 27.89
C GLY A 132 2.60 4.15 28.92
N GLU A 133 2.12 2.92 28.99
CA GLU A 133 2.59 1.89 29.90
C GLU A 133 3.44 0.82 29.20
N ARG A 134 4.15 0.00 29.99
CA ARG A 134 5.03 -1.08 29.51
C ARG A 134 4.44 -2.44 29.88
N PHE A 135 4.38 -3.36 28.93
CA PHE A 135 3.84 -4.72 29.09
C PHE A 135 4.82 -5.77 28.54
N THR A 136 4.83 -6.96 29.12
CA THR A 136 5.76 -8.04 28.74
C THR A 136 5.20 -8.97 27.67
N SER A 137 3.88 -9.04 27.56
CA SER A 137 3.19 -9.90 26.60
C SER A 137 1.78 -9.38 26.31
N SER A 138 1.19 -9.87 25.23
CA SER A 138 -0.23 -9.73 24.94
C SER A 138 -0.84 -11.08 24.62
N ASP A 139 -2.08 -11.30 25.05
CA ASP A 139 -2.88 -12.48 24.69
C ASP A 139 -4.08 -12.04 23.86
N VAL A 140 -4.46 -12.85 22.88
CA VAL A 140 -5.72 -12.68 22.14
C VAL A 140 -6.81 -13.45 22.86
N GLU A 141 -7.96 -12.81 23.06
CA GLU A 141 -9.13 -13.43 23.66
C GLU A 141 -10.05 -14.02 22.59
N GLY A 142 -10.42 -15.28 22.76
CA GLY A 142 -11.33 -16.01 21.87
C GLY A 142 -10.64 -16.83 20.78
N ALA A 143 -11.44 -17.65 20.08
CA ALA A 143 -10.97 -18.44 18.96
C ALA A 143 -10.58 -17.50 17.80
N THR A 144 -9.36 -17.71 17.29
CA THR A 144 -8.69 -16.72 16.43
C THR A 144 -8.01 -17.40 15.24
N ALA A 145 -8.05 -16.76 14.07
CA ALA A 145 -7.23 -17.10 12.91
C ALA A 145 -6.10 -16.07 12.72
N ILE A 146 -4.97 -16.54 12.20
CA ILE A 146 -3.80 -15.73 11.90
C ILE A 146 -3.56 -15.74 10.40
N GLN A 147 -3.65 -14.58 9.77
CA GLN A 147 -3.27 -14.38 8.38
C GLN A 147 -1.86 -13.76 8.34
N LEU A 148 -0.98 -14.36 7.56
CA LEU A 148 0.31 -13.77 7.20
C LEU A 148 0.18 -13.14 5.82
N ASP A 149 0.48 -11.84 5.75
CA ASP A 149 0.37 -11.04 4.54
C ASP A 149 1.76 -10.52 4.13
N ASP A 150 1.96 -10.42 2.83
CA ASP A 150 3.17 -9.90 2.22
C ASP A 150 2.80 -8.64 1.41
N GLU A 151 3.79 -7.87 0.96
CA GLU A 151 3.49 -6.72 0.08
C GLU A 151 2.94 -7.16 -1.29
N SER A 152 3.06 -8.45 -1.62
CA SER A 152 2.52 -9.04 -2.84
C SER A 152 1.11 -9.61 -2.59
N PRO A 153 0.10 -9.20 -3.36
CA PRO A 153 -1.28 -9.66 -3.19
C PRO A 153 -1.47 -11.16 -3.47
N ASP A 154 -0.50 -11.80 -4.12
CA ASP A 154 -0.58 -13.21 -4.50
C ASP A 154 -0.15 -14.15 -3.37
N ARG A 155 0.30 -13.62 -2.23
CA ARG A 155 0.87 -14.41 -1.15
C ARG A 155 0.20 -14.09 0.18
N VAL A 156 -0.84 -14.85 0.48
CA VAL A 156 -1.55 -14.80 1.75
C VAL A 156 -1.63 -16.23 2.29
N GLU A 157 -1.22 -16.42 3.54
CA GLU A 157 -1.36 -17.71 4.24
C GLU A 157 -2.20 -17.53 5.50
N VAL A 158 -3.23 -18.37 5.67
CA VAL A 158 -4.13 -18.33 6.83
C VAL A 158 -3.93 -19.58 7.67
N PHE A 159 -3.77 -19.38 8.98
CA PHE A 159 -3.54 -20.42 9.98
C PHE A 159 -4.62 -20.35 11.06
N GLY A 160 -5.01 -21.51 11.58
CA GLY A 160 -5.99 -21.64 12.65
C GLY A 160 -7.21 -22.46 12.23
N PRO A 161 -8.29 -22.44 13.02
CA PRO A 161 -8.46 -21.63 14.23
C PRO A 161 -7.52 -22.05 15.38
N PHE A 162 -7.20 -21.11 16.24
CA PHE A 162 -6.42 -21.33 17.46
C PHE A 162 -7.23 -20.92 18.69
N ASP A 163 -7.17 -21.72 19.74
CA ASP A 163 -7.82 -21.44 21.02
C ASP A 163 -7.01 -20.46 21.87
N PHE A 164 -5.69 -20.41 21.64
CA PHE A 164 -4.76 -19.57 22.39
C PHE A 164 -3.73 -18.94 21.45
N VAL A 165 -3.71 -17.60 21.43
CA VAL A 165 -2.68 -16.82 20.75
C VAL A 165 -2.04 -15.85 21.75
N ARG A 166 -0.71 -15.84 21.80
CA ARG A 166 0.09 -14.96 22.67
C ARG A 166 1.24 -14.35 21.89
N ILE A 167 1.54 -13.08 22.14
CA ILE A 167 2.70 -12.40 21.57
C ILE A 167 3.62 -11.94 22.69
N ALA A 168 4.80 -12.53 22.75
CA ALA A 168 5.79 -12.25 23.78
C ALA A 168 7.21 -12.35 23.20
N ASN A 169 8.11 -11.45 23.63
CA ASN A 169 9.50 -11.43 23.17
C ASN A 169 9.65 -11.44 21.64
N ALA A 170 8.80 -10.68 20.94
CA ALA A 170 8.78 -10.62 19.48
C ALA A 170 8.47 -11.98 18.80
N VAL A 171 7.81 -12.90 19.50
CA VAL A 171 7.35 -14.19 18.98
C VAL A 171 5.85 -14.31 19.17
N LEU A 172 5.14 -14.70 18.11
CA LEU A 172 3.73 -15.06 18.16
C LEU A 172 3.62 -16.57 18.37
N TRP A 173 2.97 -16.95 19.46
CA TRP A 173 2.71 -18.32 19.88
C TRP A 173 1.24 -18.65 19.64
N THR A 174 0.98 -19.85 19.14
CA THR A 174 -0.34 -20.41 18.89
C THR A 174 -0.42 -21.79 19.54
N ASN A 175 -1.38 -22.04 20.43
CA ASN A 175 -1.53 -23.34 21.13
C ASN A 175 -0.19 -23.87 21.68
N SER A 176 0.58 -23.00 22.33
CA SER A 176 1.91 -23.29 22.91
C SER A 176 3.03 -23.61 21.92
N GLN A 177 2.84 -23.39 20.61
CA GLN A 177 3.89 -23.51 19.59
C GLN A 177 4.19 -22.15 18.96
N PRO A 178 5.46 -21.82 18.69
CA PRO A 178 5.79 -20.56 18.01
C PRO A 178 5.43 -20.66 16.51
N LEU A 179 4.65 -19.71 16.01
CA LEU A 179 4.23 -19.65 14.61
C LEU A 179 5.17 -18.74 13.81
N VAL A 180 5.32 -17.49 14.25
CA VAL A 180 6.18 -16.48 13.62
C VAL A 180 7.02 -15.74 14.65
N LYS A 181 8.19 -15.26 14.23
CA LYS A 181 9.10 -14.45 15.03
C LYS A 181 9.46 -13.18 14.26
N LEU A 182 9.37 -12.02 14.89
CA LEU A 182 9.85 -10.77 14.34
C LEU A 182 11.37 -10.79 14.24
N SER A 183 11.89 -10.60 13.04
CA SER A 183 13.32 -10.46 12.78
C SER A 183 13.78 -9.06 13.17
N SER A 184 14.79 -8.97 14.04
CA SER A 184 15.42 -7.70 14.39
C SER A 184 16.25 -7.10 13.26
N GLU A 185 16.63 -7.90 12.27
CA GLU A 185 17.44 -7.48 11.13
C GLU A 185 16.59 -6.86 10.02
N THR A 186 15.48 -7.52 9.66
CA THR A 186 14.62 -7.10 8.54
C THR A 186 13.38 -6.35 9.00
N GLY A 187 12.98 -6.50 10.26
CA GLY A 187 11.68 -6.00 10.76
C GLY A 187 10.48 -6.79 10.22
N HIS A 188 10.71 -7.92 9.52
CA HIS A 188 9.66 -8.79 9.01
C HIS A 188 9.36 -9.94 9.98
N TRP A 189 8.16 -10.50 9.89
CA TRP A 189 7.75 -11.67 10.63
C TRP A 189 8.17 -12.94 9.89
N GLN A 190 9.11 -13.69 10.46
CA GLN A 190 9.57 -14.94 9.88
C GLN A 190 8.76 -16.11 10.41
N HIS A 191 8.14 -16.89 9.52
CA HIS A 191 7.47 -18.13 9.88
C HIS A 191 8.50 -19.18 10.33
N VAL A 192 8.29 -19.74 11.52
CA VAL A 192 9.33 -20.51 12.24
C VAL A 192 9.73 -21.78 11.49
N LYS A 193 8.78 -22.45 10.82
CA LYS A 193 9.01 -23.70 10.09
C LYS A 193 9.56 -23.49 8.69
N THR A 194 8.96 -22.60 7.91
CA THR A 194 9.30 -22.41 6.48
C THR A 194 10.43 -21.41 6.28
N LYS A 195 10.75 -20.59 7.29
CA LYS A 195 11.74 -19.49 7.22
C LYS A 195 11.37 -18.40 6.21
N HIS A 196 10.12 -18.37 5.77
CA HIS A 196 9.61 -17.29 4.95
C HIS A 196 9.36 -16.05 5.79
N ASP A 197 9.77 -14.89 5.27
CA ASP A 197 9.52 -13.59 5.86
C ASP A 197 8.22 -13.01 5.31
N TRP A 198 7.48 -12.33 6.19
CA TRP A 198 6.18 -11.71 5.95
C TRP A 198 6.21 -10.27 6.47
N SER A 199 5.61 -9.34 5.74
CA SER A 199 5.58 -7.92 6.14
C SER A 199 4.58 -7.70 7.27
N GLU A 200 3.47 -8.44 7.28
CA GLU A 200 2.36 -8.24 8.20
C GLU A 200 1.80 -9.55 8.80
N VAL A 201 1.26 -9.41 10.00
CA VAL A 201 0.46 -10.44 10.67
C VAL A 201 -0.91 -9.84 10.98
N VAL A 202 -1.97 -10.46 10.49
CA VAL A 202 -3.35 -10.05 10.77
C VAL A 202 -4.01 -11.10 11.66
N ILE A 203 -4.59 -10.64 12.76
CA ILE A 203 -5.30 -11.42 13.76
C ILE A 203 -6.78 -11.15 13.55
N THR A 204 -7.52 -12.19 13.17
CA THR A 204 -8.97 -12.12 12.97
C THR A 204 -9.67 -13.14 13.87
N PRO A 205 -10.95 -12.93 14.19
CA PRO A 205 -11.77 -14.00 14.72
C PRO A 205 -11.74 -15.24 13.82
N ALA A 206 -11.89 -16.42 14.42
CA ALA A 206 -12.03 -17.71 13.74
C ALA A 206 -13.43 -17.96 13.15
#